data_AF-W8AV93-F1
#
_entry.id   AF-W8AV93-F1
#
_cell.length_a   1.000
_cell.length_b   1.000
_cell.length_c   1.000
_cell.angle_alpha   90.00
_cell.angle_beta   90.00
_cell.angle_gamma   90.00
#
_symmetry.space_group_name_H-M   'P 1'
#
loop_
_entity.id
_entity.type
_entity.pdbx_description
1 polymer ?
#
loop_
_entity_poly.entity_id
_entity_poly.type
_entity_poly.pdbx_seq_one_letter_code
_entity_poly.pdbx_strand_id
1 'polypeptide(L)'
;MGHYSQVKNDFLDCFGNPAVLGKVGIDIQTNKYSWLAVKCMQLADPQQKAIMEECYGKNDPQKVARVKKLYEELNLPSIHNKYEEEMVRKIKKRIEQAPDGVPRLALLEILKNTVLF
;
A
#
# COMPACT_ATOMS: atom_id res chain seq x y z
N MET A 1 -3.81 -2.91 -13.43
CA MET A 1 -4.75 -2.87 -12.29
C MET A 1 -4.25 -3.74 -11.14
N GLY A 2 -3.93 -5.03 -11.36
CA GLY A 2 -3.45 -5.92 -10.29
C GLY A 2 -2.31 -5.35 -9.43
N HIS A 3 -1.27 -4.77 -10.03
CA HIS A 3 -0.20 -4.12 -9.26
C HIS A 3 -0.70 -2.96 -8.38
N TYR A 4 -1.60 -2.12 -8.88
CA TYR A 4 -2.21 -1.04 -8.08
C TYR A 4 -3.02 -1.62 -6.91
N SER A 5 -3.85 -2.63 -7.18
CA SER A 5 -4.63 -3.32 -6.14
C SER A 5 -3.74 -3.95 -5.06
N GLN A 6 -2.59 -4.52 -5.43
CA GLN A 6 -1.66 -5.11 -4.47
C GLN A 6 -1.00 -4.04 -3.59
N VAL A 7 -0.53 -2.93 -4.17
CA VAL A 7 0.03 -1.81 -3.41
C VAL A 7 -0.99 -1.24 -2.43
N LYS A 8 -2.24 -1.08 -2.89
CA LYS A 8 -3.34 -0.64 -2.04
C LYS A 8 -3.63 -1.62 -0.91
N ASN A 9 -3.66 -2.93 -1.18
CA ASN A 9 -3.84 -3.94 -0.14
C ASN A 9 -2.70 -3.87 0.90
N ASP A 10 -1.44 -3.74 0.46
CA ASP A 10 -0.29 -3.62 1.37
C ASP A 10 -0.38 -2.37 2.25
N PHE A 11 -0.89 -1.25 1.71
CA PHE A 11 -1.15 -0.05 2.49
C PHE A 11 -2.26 -0.25 3.51
N LEU A 12 -3.40 -0.79 3.09
CA LEU A 12 -4.57 -1.05 3.93
C LEU A 12 -4.29 -2.10 5.01
N ASP A 13 -3.39 -3.05 4.77
CA ASP A 13 -2.97 -4.00 5.80
C ASP A 13 -2.32 -3.26 6.99
N CYS A 14 -1.56 -2.20 6.73
CA CYS A 14 -0.92 -1.44 7.79
C CYS A 14 -1.81 -0.34 8.41
N PHE A 15 -2.49 0.42 7.57
CA PHE A 15 -3.18 1.68 7.92
C PHE A 15 -4.71 1.63 7.79
N GLY A 16 -5.27 0.56 7.23
CA GLY A 16 -6.70 0.40 7.08
C GLY A 16 -7.39 0.14 8.42
N ASN A 17 -8.66 0.53 8.51
CA ASN A 17 -9.47 0.29 9.69
C ASN A 17 -9.95 -1.18 9.72
N PRO A 18 -9.56 -2.00 10.73
CA PRO A 18 -9.96 -3.40 10.81
C PRO A 18 -11.48 -3.62 10.82
N ALA A 19 -12.25 -2.68 11.37
CA ALA A 19 -13.73 -2.77 11.39
C ALA A 19 -14.35 -2.66 9.99
N VAL A 20 -13.69 -1.93 9.09
CA VAL A 20 -14.10 -1.80 7.68
C VAL A 20 -13.59 -2.96 6.85
N LEU A 21 -12.34 -3.38 7.08
CA LEU A 21 -11.69 -4.45 6.31
C LEU A 21 -12.10 -5.87 6.74
N GLY A 22 -12.68 -6.04 7.92
CA GLY A 22 -13.00 -7.36 8.49
C GLY A 22 -11.78 -8.21 8.83
N LYS A 23 -10.57 -7.63 8.79
CA LYS A 23 -9.30 -8.30 9.12
C LYS A 23 -8.34 -7.34 9.81
N VAL A 24 -7.49 -7.89 10.67
CA VAL A 24 -6.32 -7.19 11.20
C VAL A 24 -5.15 -7.49 10.27
N GLY A 25 -4.41 -6.46 9.85
CA GLY A 25 -3.23 -6.65 9.03
C GLY A 25 -2.04 -7.23 9.78
N ILE A 26 -1.27 -8.04 9.07
CA ILE A 26 -0.20 -8.89 9.60
C ILE A 26 1.09 -8.81 8.77
N ASP A 27 1.16 -7.96 7.75
CA ASP A 27 2.30 -7.87 6.82
C ASP A 27 3.64 -7.63 7.55
N ILE A 28 3.63 -6.80 8.60
CA ILE A 28 4.83 -6.49 9.39
C ILE A 28 5.31 -7.73 10.16
N GLN A 29 4.41 -8.39 10.90
CA GLN A 29 4.73 -9.55 11.73
C GLN A 29 5.14 -10.77 10.90
N THR A 30 4.61 -10.88 9.69
CA THR A 30 4.86 -12.01 8.77
C THR A 30 6.10 -11.81 7.90
N ASN A 31 6.87 -10.73 8.12
CA ASN A 31 8.06 -10.40 7.35
C ASN A 31 7.79 -10.32 5.84
N LYS A 32 6.62 -9.82 5.45
CA LYS A 32 6.22 -9.77 4.05
C LYS A 32 7.01 -8.67 3.33
N TYR A 33 7.38 -8.92 2.09
CA TYR A 33 7.95 -7.88 1.20
C TYR A 33 6.85 -6.93 0.68
N SER A 34 6.18 -6.22 1.58
CA SER A 34 5.11 -5.30 1.23
C SER A 34 5.65 -4.02 0.59
N TRP A 35 4.82 -3.32 -0.18
CA TRP A 35 5.18 -2.04 -0.79
C TRP A 35 5.69 -1.03 0.25
N LEU A 36 5.08 -0.98 1.43
CA LEU A 36 5.50 -0.12 2.53
C LEU A 36 6.91 -0.47 3.05
N ALA A 37 7.23 -1.75 3.21
CA ALA A 37 8.54 -2.19 3.67
C ALA A 37 9.64 -1.82 2.67
N VAL A 38 9.40 -2.06 1.38
CA VAL A 38 10.33 -1.70 0.31
C VAL A 38 10.53 -0.17 0.25
N LYS A 39 9.44 0.61 0.34
CA LYS A 39 9.53 2.08 0.31
C LYS A 39 10.24 2.64 1.54
N CYS A 40 9.98 2.08 2.72
CA CYS A 40 10.71 2.42 3.93
C CYS A 40 12.21 2.21 3.72
N MET A 41 12.65 1.03 3.28
CA MET A 41 14.08 0.73 3.09
C MET A 41 14.76 1.59 2.02
N GLN A 42 14.02 2.07 1.02
CA GLN A 42 14.53 3.01 0.00
C GLN A 42 14.77 4.42 0.54
N LEU A 43 13.95 4.87 1.50
CA LEU A 43 13.96 6.25 1.99
C LEU A 43 14.66 6.40 3.34
N ALA A 44 14.73 5.32 4.12
CA ALA A 44 15.28 5.30 5.46
C ALA A 44 16.79 5.60 5.48
N ASP A 45 17.19 6.43 6.43
CA ASP A 45 18.58 6.60 6.83
C ASP A 45 19.12 5.36 7.57
N PRO A 46 20.42 5.29 7.91
CA PRO A 46 20.99 4.14 8.61
C PRO A 46 20.33 3.85 9.97
N GLN A 47 19.96 4.87 10.75
CA GLN A 47 19.31 4.66 12.05
C GLN A 47 17.90 4.08 11.89
N GLN A 48 17.15 4.55 10.90
CA GLN A 48 15.82 4.06 10.56
C GLN A 48 15.85 2.64 10.00
N LYS A 49 16.88 2.29 9.21
CA LYS A 49 17.09 0.92 8.74
C LYS A 49 17.36 -0.05 9.89
N ALA A 50 18.12 0.36 10.90
CA ALA A 50 18.34 -0.46 12.09
C ALA A 50 17.02 -0.78 12.82
N ILE A 51 16.07 0.16 12.84
CA ILE A 51 14.72 -0.11 13.38
C ILE A 51 14.02 -1.22 12.59
N MET A 52 14.08 -1.18 11.25
CA MET A 52 13.50 -2.22 10.40
C MET A 52 14.15 -3.59 10.66
N GLU A 53 15.47 -3.64 10.77
CA GLU A 53 16.21 -4.88 11.09
C GLU A 53 15.84 -5.46 12.46
N GLU A 54 15.63 -4.59 13.45
CA GLU A 54 15.29 -4.99 14.81
C GLU A 54 13.82 -5.42 14.96
N CYS A 55 12.92 -4.72 14.27
CA CYS A 55 11.47 -4.75 14.53
C CYS A 55 10.66 -5.52 13.47
N TYR A 56 11.06 -5.48 12.21
CA TYR A 56 10.28 -6.09 11.13
C TYR A 56 10.31 -7.62 11.21
N GLY A 57 9.20 -8.28 10.89
CA GLY A 57 9.08 -9.74 10.99
C GLY A 57 9.00 -10.27 12.43
N LYS A 58 8.73 -9.42 13.42
CA LYS A 58 8.56 -9.82 14.82
C LYS A 58 7.08 -9.77 15.21
N ASN A 59 6.61 -10.82 15.85
CA ASN A 59 5.25 -10.89 16.40
C ASN A 59 5.18 -10.26 17.81
N ASP A 60 5.76 -9.07 17.96
CA ASP A 60 5.72 -8.26 19.18
C ASP A 60 4.95 -6.97 18.86
N PRO A 61 3.83 -6.68 19.56
CA PRO A 61 3.03 -5.49 19.30
C PRO A 61 3.80 -4.17 19.39
N GLN A 62 4.80 -4.07 20.28
CA GLN A 62 5.61 -2.85 20.43
C GLN A 62 6.53 -2.66 19.22
N LYS A 63 7.11 -3.75 18.71
CA LYS A 63 7.93 -3.73 17.49
C LYS A 63 7.10 -3.40 16.25
N VAL A 64 5.90 -3.96 16.15
CA VAL A 64 4.94 -3.60 15.09
C VAL A 64 4.60 -2.11 15.16
N ALA A 65 4.26 -1.60 16.33
CA ALA A 65 3.97 -0.19 16.53
C ALA A 65 5.16 0.72 16.16
N ARG A 66 6.39 0.28 16.47
CA ARG A 66 7.60 1.02 16.11
C ARG A 66 7.81 1.11 14.60
N VAL A 67 7.56 0.03 13.85
CA VAL A 67 7.58 0.03 12.38
C VAL A 67 6.49 0.93 11.81
N LYS A 68 5.26 0.86 12.34
CA LYS A 68 4.16 1.75 11.89
C LYS A 68 4.51 3.22 12.08
N LYS A 69 5.06 3.58 13.24
CA LYS A 69 5.53 4.95 13.51
C LYS A 69 6.64 5.37 12.55
N LEU A 70 7.57 4.49 12.23
CA LEU A 70 8.61 4.77 11.23
C LEU A 70 8.02 5.05 9.84
N TYR A 71 6.97 4.32 9.44
CA TYR A 71 6.27 4.60 8.18
C TYR A 71 5.61 5.98 8.17
N GLU A 72 5.07 6.42 9.31
CA GLU A 72 4.53 7.78 9.47
C GLU A 72 5.64 8.85 9.45
N GLU A 73 6.76 8.62 10.14
CA GLU A 73 7.94 9.51 10.16
C GLU A 73 8.51 9.73 8.75
N LEU A 74 8.51 8.68 7.91
CA LEU A 74 8.91 8.74 6.50
C LEU A 74 7.82 9.27 5.56
N ASN A 75 6.67 9.69 6.11
CA ASN A 75 5.53 10.22 5.37
C ASN A 75 5.02 9.26 4.28
N LEU A 76 5.12 7.94 4.51
CA LEU A 76 4.67 6.93 3.56
C LEU A 76 3.16 7.04 3.23
N PRO A 77 2.26 7.43 4.15
CA PRO A 77 0.86 7.68 3.80
C PRO A 77 0.69 8.74 2.71
N SER A 78 1.42 9.85 2.78
CA SER A 78 1.36 10.89 1.73
C SER A 78 1.95 10.39 0.41
N ILE A 79 3.05 9.63 0.46
CA ILE A 79 3.68 9.05 -0.73
C ILE A 79 2.73 8.04 -1.41
N HIS A 80 2.04 7.22 -0.63
CA HIS A 80 1.02 6.29 -1.12
C HIS A 80 -0.13 7.05 -1.79
N ASN A 81 -0.65 8.10 -1.16
CA ASN A 81 -1.76 8.88 -1.71
C ASN A 81 -1.40 9.48 -3.09
N LYS A 82 -0.20 10.07 -3.21
CA LYS A 82 0.31 10.57 -4.51
C LYS A 82 0.44 9.45 -5.55
N TYR A 83 0.94 8.29 -5.16
CA TYR A 83 1.03 7.13 -6.04
C TYR A 83 -0.37 6.66 -6.50
N GLU A 84 -1.35 6.60 -5.60
CA GLU A 84 -2.72 6.21 -5.92
C GLU A 84 -3.36 7.17 -6.93
N GLU A 85 -3.30 8.48 -6.68
CA GLU A 85 -3.80 9.51 -7.60
C GLU A 85 -3.17 9.37 -9.00
N GLU A 86 -1.84 9.22 -9.05
CA GLU A 86 -1.11 9.06 -10.30
C GLU A 86 -1.51 7.79 -11.05
N MET A 87 -1.62 6.66 -10.33
CA MET A 87 -1.95 5.37 -10.92
C MET A 87 -3.40 5.31 -11.40
N VAL A 88 -4.35 5.84 -10.63
CA VAL A 88 -5.76 5.94 -11.04
C VAL A 88 -5.87 6.78 -12.31
N ARG A 89 -5.19 7.93 -12.37
CA ARG A 89 -5.14 8.77 -13.58
C ARG A 89 -4.57 8.02 -14.78
N LYS A 90 -3.44 7.32 -14.60
CA LYS A 90 -2.81 6.52 -15.67
C LYS A 90 -3.70 5.38 -16.15
N ILE A 91 -4.36 4.66 -15.24
CA ILE A 91 -5.25 3.54 -15.58
C ILE A 91 -6.47 4.06 -16.33
N LYS A 92 -7.12 5.14 -15.87
CA LYS A 92 -8.25 5.77 -16.57
C LYS A 92 -7.88 6.16 -18.00
N LYS A 93 -6.78 6.88 -18.18
CA LYS A 93 -6.28 7.26 -19.51
C LYS A 93 -6.04 6.05 -20.42
N ARG A 94 -5.49 4.95 -19.89
CA ARG A 94 -5.30 3.72 -20.68
C ARG A 94 -6.60 3.04 -21.07
N ILE A 95 -7.61 3.06 -20.21
CA ILE A 95 -8.94 2.52 -20.51
C ILE A 95 -9.61 3.35 -21.62
N GLU A 96 -9.52 4.67 -21.53
CA GLU A 96 -10.07 5.60 -22.54
C GLU A 96 -9.40 5.42 -23.91
N GLN A 97 -8.07 5.20 -23.92
CA GLN A 97 -7.27 4.99 -25.13
C GLN A 97 -7.29 3.55 -25.66
N ALA A 98 -7.98 2.63 -25.00
CA ALA A 98 -8.02 1.24 -25.41
C ALA A 98 -8.73 1.08 -26.77
N PRO A 99 -8.37 0.08 -27.60
CA PRO A 99 -9.06 -0.20 -28.86
C PRO A 99 -10.54 -0.57 -28.67
N ASP A 100 -11.29 -0.54 -29.75
CA ASP A 100 -12.69 -0.99 -29.75
C ASP A 100 -12.79 -2.49 -29.48
N GLY A 101 -13.89 -2.90 -28.83
CA GLY A 101 -14.08 -4.26 -28.31
C GLY A 101 -13.58 -4.46 -26.87
N VAL A 102 -12.82 -3.52 -26.31
CA VAL A 102 -12.49 -3.53 -24.86
C VAL A 102 -13.72 -3.07 -24.07
N PRO A 103 -14.12 -3.80 -23.01
CA PRO A 103 -15.28 -3.43 -22.18
C PRO A 103 -14.95 -2.27 -21.23
N ARG A 104 -14.74 -1.06 -21.78
CA ARG A 104 -14.27 0.14 -21.06
C ARG A 104 -15.13 0.46 -19.83
N LEU A 105 -16.46 0.38 -19.94
CA LEU A 105 -17.39 0.62 -18.83
C LEU A 105 -17.17 -0.35 -17.66
N ALA A 106 -17.00 -1.64 -17.95
CA ALA A 106 -16.72 -2.64 -16.91
C ALA A 106 -15.38 -2.36 -16.21
N LEU A 107 -14.35 -1.98 -16.98
CA LEU A 107 -13.04 -1.65 -16.41
C LEU A 107 -13.07 -0.38 -15.55
N LEU A 108 -13.85 0.64 -15.94
CA LEU A 108 -14.04 1.85 -15.13
C LEU A 108 -14.79 1.53 -13.83
N GLU A 109 -15.79 0.65 -13.86
CA GLU A 109 -16.52 0.22 -12.67
C GLU A 109 -15.63 -0.58 -11.72
N ILE A 110 -14.81 -1.50 -12.24
CA ILE A 110 -13.80 -2.23 -11.45
C ILE A 110 -12.81 -1.25 -10.80
N LEU A 111 -12.34 -0.25 -11.55
CA LEU A 111 -11.43 0.76 -11.00
C LEU A 111 -12.10 1.58 -9.89
N LYS A 112 -13.35 2.02 -10.10
CA LYS A 112 -14.12 2.77 -9.11
C LYS A 112 -14.28 2.00 -7.81
N ASN A 113 -14.66 0.72 -7.90
CA ASN A 113 -14.77 -0.15 -6.73
C ASN A 113 -13.41 -0.33 -6.06
N THR A 114 -12.32 -0.46 -6.82
CA THR A 114 -10.97 -0.55 -6.22
C THR A 114 -10.57 0.72 -5.47
N VAL A 115 -11.06 1.91 -5.86
CA VAL A 115 -10.74 3.20 -5.19
C VAL A 115 -11.57 3.42 -3.91
N LEU A 116 -12.83 2.98 -3.88
CA LEU A 116 -13.77 3.30 -2.80
C LEU A 116 -13.63 2.46 -1.52
N PHE A 117 -12.87 1.36 -1.55
CA PHE A 117 -12.57 0.53 -0.38
C PHE A 117 -11.19 0.82 0.21
#